data_AF-A0A7M2GDH7-F1
#
_entry.id   AF-A0A7M2GDH7-F1
#
_cell.length_a   1.000
_cell.length_b   1.000
_cell.length_c   1.000
_cell.angle_alpha   90.00
_cell.angle_beta   90.00
_cell.angle_gamma   90.00
#
_symmetry.space_group_name_H-M   'P 1'
#
loop_
_entity.id
_entity.type
_entity.pdbx_description
1 polymer ?
#
loop_
_entity_poly.entity_id
_entity_poly.type
_entity_poly.pdbx_seq_one_letter_code
_entity_poly.pdbx_strand_id
1 'polypeptide(L)'
;MRFEYQTHIMDTAKNTPIMNNEKISFISYEKYIVTGMKSILMKAKDSKKKILAYINNNLQNLIVRNVIRPTQRYADMLEFSYHPNCFSNAIEREKVLHNMWAYPYKNKKVVHYEFSDLIDGDIPIFYNNISKTSLIASDGCLVEDFYQESALNRCLNKINDLCDEDISIQTVWLEIALNIYNPYKYINDLKNQNSNKYIYTGLELNSKIIQACQKIEKKIFKRAIFNKKTNTVNWIDIKLDQDWNGGS
;
A
#
# COMPACT_ATOMS: atom_id res chain seq x y z
N MET A 1 -26.02 26.78 0.93
CA MET A 1 -24.61 26.88 1.37
C MET A 1 -23.75 26.73 0.12
N ARG A 2 -23.04 27.79 -0.27
CA ARG A 2 -22.26 27.84 -1.52
C ARG A 2 -20.82 27.48 -1.17
N PHE A 3 -20.30 26.41 -1.74
CA PHE A 3 -18.93 25.95 -1.49
C PHE A 3 -17.97 26.79 -2.33
N GLU A 4 -17.10 27.55 -1.68
CA GLU A 4 -15.97 28.20 -2.34
C GLU A 4 -14.70 27.43 -1.99
N TYR A 5 -13.99 26.96 -3.02
CA TYR A 5 -12.69 26.34 -2.84
C TYR A 5 -11.68 27.43 -2.47
N GLN A 6 -11.18 27.41 -1.23
CA GLN A 6 -9.99 28.19 -0.89
C GLN A 6 -8.73 27.39 -1.24
N THR A 7 -7.91 27.95 -2.12
CA THR A 7 -6.60 27.42 -2.48
C THR A 7 -5.63 27.66 -1.33
N HIS A 8 -5.34 26.62 -0.55
CA HIS A 8 -4.20 26.65 0.37
C HIS A 8 -2.89 26.52 -0.42
N ILE A 9 -2.06 27.55 -0.37
CA ILE A 9 -0.67 27.49 -0.84
C ILE A 9 0.13 26.73 0.23
N MET A 10 0.49 25.49 -0.06
CA MET A 10 1.42 24.74 0.79
C MET A 10 2.83 25.32 0.63
N ASP A 11 3.52 25.57 1.75
CA ASP A 11 4.94 25.91 1.73
C ASP A 11 5.73 24.86 0.94
N THR A 12 6.75 25.30 0.18
CA THR A 12 7.57 24.35 -0.59
C THR A 12 8.14 23.27 0.31
N ALA A 13 7.82 22.00 0.00
CA ALA A 13 8.24 20.86 0.77
C ALA A 13 9.78 20.79 0.86
N LYS A 14 10.29 20.53 2.07
CA LYS A 14 11.73 20.43 2.38
C LYS A 14 12.31 19.04 2.03
N ASN A 15 11.73 18.35 1.06
CA ASN A 15 12.05 16.98 0.67
C ASN A 15 12.94 16.87 -0.58
N THR A 16 13.28 17.99 -1.22
CA THR A 16 14.14 18.01 -2.42
C THR A 16 15.59 18.36 -2.02
N PRO A 17 16.59 17.55 -2.40
CA PRO A 17 18.00 17.90 -2.25
C PRO A 17 18.32 19.26 -2.89
N ILE A 18 19.24 20.00 -2.27
CA ILE A 18 19.70 21.30 -2.76
C ILE A 18 21.22 21.23 -3.00
N MET A 19 21.66 21.62 -4.18
CA MET A 19 23.07 21.75 -4.54
C MET A 19 23.27 23.11 -5.21
N ASN A 20 24.23 23.91 -4.74
CA ASN A 20 24.47 25.27 -5.23
C ASN A 20 23.21 26.17 -5.25
N ASN A 21 22.37 26.06 -4.22
CA ASN A 21 21.06 26.74 -4.10
C ASN A 21 20.00 26.33 -5.14
N GLU A 22 20.26 25.31 -5.95
CA GLU A 22 19.28 24.73 -6.88
C GLU A 22 18.66 23.45 -6.33
N LYS A 23 17.35 23.31 -6.51
CA LYS A 23 16.61 22.09 -6.14
C LYS A 23 16.86 21.00 -7.19
N ILE A 24 17.40 19.88 -6.76
CA ILE A 24 17.65 18.73 -7.62
C ILE A 24 16.52 17.73 -7.47
N SER A 25 15.65 17.65 -8.49
CA SER A 25 14.56 16.67 -8.53
C SER A 25 15.07 15.25 -8.80
N PHE A 26 14.19 14.26 -8.73
CA PHE A 26 14.53 12.87 -9.08
C PHE A 26 14.72 12.64 -10.58
N ILE A 27 14.39 13.62 -11.43
CA ILE A 27 14.54 13.50 -12.89
C ILE A 27 16.00 13.21 -13.23
N SER A 28 16.25 12.20 -14.07
CA SER A 28 17.56 11.60 -14.39
C SER A 28 18.21 10.75 -13.28
N TYR A 29 17.59 10.66 -12.10
CA TYR A 29 18.04 9.84 -10.98
C TYR A 29 17.14 8.62 -10.70
N GLU A 30 16.10 8.40 -11.50
CA GLU A 30 15.10 7.34 -11.34
C GLU A 30 15.75 5.96 -11.23
N LYS A 31 16.77 5.71 -12.05
CA LYS A 31 17.55 4.47 -12.05
C LYS A 31 18.18 4.17 -10.68
N TYR A 32 18.67 5.19 -9.96
CA TYR A 32 19.30 5.00 -8.66
C TYR A 32 18.27 4.68 -7.58
N ILE A 33 17.06 5.25 -7.66
CA ILE A 33 15.94 4.93 -6.77
C ILE A 33 15.53 3.47 -6.95
N VAL A 34 15.33 3.03 -8.20
CA VAL A 34 15.00 1.63 -8.53
C VAL A 34 16.09 0.68 -8.06
N THR A 35 17.36 1.02 -8.29
CA THR A 35 18.50 0.19 -7.87
C THR A 35 18.60 0.08 -6.35
N GLY A 36 18.39 1.18 -5.62
CA GLY A 36 18.40 1.21 -4.16
C GLY A 36 17.31 0.33 -3.57
N MET A 37 16.06 0.46 -4.05
CA MET A 37 14.95 -0.38 -3.61
C MET A 37 15.20 -1.87 -3.90
N LYS A 38 15.57 -2.22 -5.14
CA LYS A 38 15.88 -3.62 -5.51
C LYS A 38 16.96 -4.21 -4.60
N SER A 39 18.04 -3.47 -4.37
CA SER A 39 19.16 -3.92 -3.54
C SER A 39 18.73 -4.22 -2.10
N ILE A 40 17.86 -3.40 -1.52
CA ILE A 40 17.32 -3.63 -0.17
C ILE A 40 16.42 -4.87 -0.15
N LEU A 41 15.50 -5.01 -1.10
CA LEU A 41 14.58 -6.14 -1.12
C LEU A 41 15.31 -7.48 -1.36
N MET A 42 16.31 -7.52 -2.25
CA MET A 42 17.13 -8.71 -2.46
C MET A 42 17.92 -9.08 -1.20
N LYS A 43 18.59 -8.11 -0.55
CA LYS A 43 19.29 -8.35 0.71
C LYS A 43 18.35 -8.81 1.83
N ALA A 44 17.13 -8.28 1.87
CA ALA A 44 16.11 -8.68 2.84
C ALA A 44 15.62 -10.12 2.59
N LYS A 45 15.42 -10.50 1.32
CA LYS A 45 15.10 -11.87 0.91
C LYS A 45 16.18 -12.87 1.34
N ASP A 46 17.45 -12.52 1.18
CA ASP A 46 18.57 -13.38 1.60
C ASP A 46 18.74 -13.42 3.13
N SER A 47 18.26 -12.40 3.84
CA SER A 47 18.42 -12.22 5.28
C SER A 47 17.15 -12.52 6.09
N LYS A 48 16.14 -13.20 5.52
CA LYS A 48 14.84 -13.48 6.18
C LYS A 48 14.97 -13.91 7.63
N LYS A 49 15.75 -14.96 7.91
CA LYS A 49 15.91 -15.50 9.28
C LYS A 49 16.44 -14.46 10.26
N LYS A 50 17.40 -13.62 9.86
CA LYS A 50 17.97 -12.58 10.71
C LYS A 50 16.95 -11.48 11.00
N ILE A 51 16.19 -11.06 10.00
CA ILE A 51 15.15 -10.03 10.16
C ILE A 51 14.04 -10.54 11.08
N LEU A 52 13.55 -11.75 10.84
CA LEU A 52 12.51 -12.38 11.67
C LEU A 52 12.97 -12.53 13.13
N ALA A 53 14.21 -12.96 13.36
CA ALA A 53 14.78 -13.06 14.69
C ALA A 53 14.86 -11.68 15.38
N TYR A 54 15.29 -10.63 14.66
CA TYR A 54 15.34 -9.28 15.20
C TYR A 54 13.94 -8.77 15.59
N ILE A 55 12.94 -8.96 14.73
CA ILE A 55 11.55 -8.56 15.01
C ILE A 55 11.04 -9.28 16.27
N ASN A 56 11.24 -10.60 16.35
CA ASN A 56 10.78 -11.39 17.48
C ASN A 56 11.53 -11.07 18.79
N ASN A 57 12.81 -10.70 18.72
CA ASN A 57 13.59 -10.42 19.92
C ASN A 57 13.42 -9.00 20.43
N ASN A 58 13.09 -8.04 19.55
CA ASN A 58 13.19 -6.62 19.87
C ASN A 58 11.89 -5.84 19.71
N LEU A 59 10.94 -6.28 18.88
CA LEU A 59 9.84 -5.43 18.40
C LEU A 59 8.44 -5.92 18.79
N GLN A 60 8.29 -7.05 19.49
CA GLN A 60 6.97 -7.64 19.77
C GLN A 60 5.95 -6.65 20.37
N ASN A 61 6.40 -5.76 21.25
CA ASN A 61 5.54 -4.77 21.92
C ASN A 61 5.68 -3.34 21.37
N LEU A 62 6.17 -3.19 20.13
CA LEU A 62 6.32 -1.89 19.51
C LEU A 62 4.95 -1.20 19.38
N ILE A 63 4.85 0.04 19.90
CA ILE A 63 3.67 0.88 19.75
C ILE A 63 3.85 1.77 18.52
N VAL A 64 2.87 1.73 17.61
CA VAL A 64 2.89 2.52 16.36
C VAL A 64 1.59 3.29 16.19
N ARG A 65 1.66 4.47 15.57
CA ARG A 65 0.46 5.26 15.22
C ARG A 65 -0.30 4.60 14.08
N ASN A 66 -1.63 4.60 14.15
CA ASN A 66 -2.51 4.15 13.07
C ASN A 66 -3.40 5.30 12.61
N VAL A 67 -3.24 5.70 11.35
CA VAL A 67 -4.10 6.71 10.70
C VAL A 67 -5.24 5.96 9.99
N ILE A 68 -6.34 5.74 10.72
CA ILE A 68 -7.49 4.93 10.24
C ILE A 68 -8.49 5.72 9.40
N ARG A 69 -8.34 7.05 9.36
CA ARG A 69 -9.06 7.98 8.49
C ARG A 69 -8.07 9.08 8.09
N PRO A 70 -8.10 9.60 6.85
CA PRO A 70 -7.22 10.70 6.45
C PRO A 70 -7.44 11.93 7.34
N THR A 71 -6.34 12.55 7.82
CA THR A 71 -6.38 13.72 8.70
C THR A 71 -7.24 14.87 8.16
N GLN A 72 -7.19 15.10 6.85
CA GLN A 72 -8.01 16.13 6.21
C GLN A 72 -9.51 15.95 6.49
N ARG A 73 -10.00 14.71 6.56
CA ARG A 73 -11.42 14.46 6.85
C ARG A 73 -11.82 14.82 8.27
N TYR A 74 -10.89 14.73 9.22
CA TYR A 74 -11.11 15.22 10.57
C TYR A 74 -11.03 16.75 10.61
N ALA A 75 -10.07 17.35 9.91
CA ALA A 75 -9.93 18.81 9.83
C ALA A 75 -11.19 19.46 9.23
N ASP A 76 -11.68 18.94 8.09
CA ASP A 76 -12.91 19.41 7.46
C ASP A 76 -14.10 19.30 8.44
N MET A 77 -14.22 18.17 9.15
CA MET A 77 -15.30 17.94 10.11
C MET A 77 -15.23 18.92 11.29
N LEU A 78 -14.03 19.20 11.77
CA LEU A 78 -13.80 20.12 12.86
C LEU A 78 -14.17 21.55 12.46
N GLU A 79 -13.78 21.97 11.25
CA GLU A 79 -14.16 23.26 10.66
C GLU A 79 -15.69 23.41 10.55
N PHE A 80 -16.39 22.38 10.05
CA PHE A 80 -17.86 22.39 10.03
C PHE A 80 -18.48 22.47 11.44
N SER A 81 -17.84 21.84 12.43
CA SER A 81 -18.28 21.91 13.84
C SER A 81 -18.11 23.29 14.47
N TYR A 82 -17.34 24.19 13.85
CA TYR A 82 -17.08 25.56 14.31
C TYR A 82 -17.98 26.63 13.66
N HIS A 83 -19.01 26.22 12.93
CA HIS A 83 -20.02 27.14 12.43
C HIS A 83 -20.75 27.85 13.61
N PRO A 84 -21.11 29.15 13.52
CA PRO A 84 -21.79 29.86 14.60
C PRO A 84 -23.02 29.16 15.17
N ASN A 85 -23.83 28.52 14.31
CA ASN A 85 -25.00 27.72 14.74
C ASN A 85 -24.61 26.55 15.67
N CYS A 86 -23.45 25.94 15.46
CA CYS A 86 -22.91 24.85 16.28
C CYS A 86 -22.41 25.36 17.64
N PHE A 87 -21.83 26.57 17.69
CA PHE A 87 -21.42 27.18 18.97
C PHE A 87 -22.61 27.72 19.77
N SER A 88 -23.65 28.20 19.10
CA SER A 88 -24.87 28.68 19.75
C SER A 88 -25.73 27.54 20.32
N ASN A 89 -25.58 26.31 19.81
CA ASN A 89 -26.33 25.14 20.29
C ASN A 89 -25.50 23.85 20.18
N ALA A 90 -25.12 23.28 21.33
CA ALA A 90 -24.34 22.04 21.40
C ALA A 90 -25.00 20.86 20.67
N ILE A 91 -26.33 20.79 20.64
CA ILE A 91 -27.07 19.74 19.92
C ILE A 91 -26.84 19.82 18.41
N GLU A 92 -26.70 21.03 17.85
CA GLU A 92 -26.40 21.19 16.42
C GLU A 92 -24.96 20.79 16.12
N ARG A 93 -24.00 21.10 17.01
CA ARG A 93 -22.61 20.64 16.88
C ARG A 93 -22.52 19.11 16.91
N GLU A 94 -23.20 18.48 17.86
CA GLU A 94 -23.27 17.02 17.99
C GLU A 94 -23.87 16.37 16.72
N LYS A 95 -24.98 16.90 16.19
CA LYS A 95 -25.57 16.42 14.93
C LYS A 95 -24.63 16.52 13.73
N VAL A 96 -23.84 17.59 13.63
CA VAL A 96 -22.83 17.72 12.55
C VAL A 96 -21.79 16.61 12.68
N LEU A 97 -21.30 16.35 13.89
CA LEU A 97 -20.30 15.31 14.16
C LEU A 97 -20.88 13.87 14.04
N HIS A 98 -22.20 13.67 14.12
CA HIS A 98 -22.81 12.37 13.85
C HIS A 98 -22.50 11.81 12.45
N ASN A 99 -22.16 12.67 11.48
CA ASN A 99 -21.71 12.24 10.16
C ASN A 99 -20.46 11.34 10.21
N MET A 100 -19.70 11.36 11.31
CA MET A 100 -18.56 10.47 11.52
C MET A 100 -18.93 8.98 11.46
N TRP A 101 -20.16 8.61 11.84
CA TRP A 101 -20.67 7.24 11.80
C TRP A 101 -20.96 6.73 10.39
N ALA A 102 -20.98 7.60 9.37
CA ALA A 102 -21.16 7.17 7.98
C ALA A 102 -19.95 6.39 7.44
N TYR A 103 -18.77 6.54 8.05
CA TYR A 103 -17.54 5.88 7.56
C TYR A 103 -17.66 4.35 7.68
N PRO A 104 -17.26 3.57 6.65
CA PRO A 104 -17.54 2.14 6.54
C PRO A 104 -16.57 1.26 7.35
N TYR A 105 -16.37 1.58 8.63
CA TYR A 105 -15.65 0.67 9.53
C TYR A 105 -16.44 -0.61 9.77
N LYS A 106 -15.74 -1.74 9.80
CA LYS A 106 -16.31 -3.03 10.24
C LYS A 106 -16.73 -2.96 11.72
N ASN A 107 -15.88 -2.36 12.56
CA ASN A 107 -16.16 -2.13 13.97
C ASN A 107 -16.34 -0.61 14.21
N LYS A 108 -17.58 -0.16 14.36
CA LYS A 108 -17.92 1.27 14.55
C LYS A 108 -17.70 1.76 15.99
N LYS A 109 -17.27 0.92 16.94
CA LYS A 109 -16.93 1.35 18.31
C LYS A 109 -15.88 2.47 18.32
N VAL A 110 -14.95 2.45 17.35
CA VAL A 110 -13.90 3.46 17.21
C VAL A 110 -14.45 4.88 17.00
N VAL A 111 -15.63 5.02 16.40
CA VAL A 111 -16.22 6.32 16.05
C VAL A 111 -16.58 7.12 17.30
N HIS A 112 -16.90 6.44 18.41
CA HIS A 112 -17.13 7.11 19.70
C HIS A 112 -15.89 7.91 20.14
N TYR A 113 -14.70 7.34 19.98
CA TYR A 113 -13.44 8.00 20.32
C TYR A 113 -13.11 9.12 19.32
N GLU A 114 -13.37 8.90 18.03
CA GLU A 114 -13.24 9.98 17.03
C GLU A 114 -14.14 11.19 17.38
N PHE A 115 -15.36 10.92 17.82
CA PHE A 115 -16.32 11.94 18.21
C PHE A 115 -15.90 12.67 19.49
N SER A 116 -15.38 11.94 20.49
CA SER A 116 -14.88 12.55 21.73
C SER A 116 -13.77 13.55 21.43
N ASP A 117 -12.73 13.14 20.70
CA ASP A 117 -11.60 14.00 20.33
C ASP A 117 -12.07 15.24 19.54
N LEU A 118 -12.98 15.05 18.57
CA LEU A 118 -13.50 16.18 17.77
C LEU A 118 -14.36 17.15 18.58
N ILE A 119 -15.10 16.65 19.58
CA ILE A 119 -15.83 17.54 20.51
C ILE A 119 -14.85 18.37 21.31
N ASP A 120 -13.78 17.74 21.80
CA ASP A 120 -12.73 18.41 22.58
C ASP A 120 -11.88 19.37 21.74
N GLY A 121 -12.03 19.32 20.41
CA GLY A 121 -11.37 20.24 19.48
C GLY A 121 -10.11 19.66 18.84
N ASP A 122 -9.82 18.39 19.10
CA ASP A 122 -8.62 17.70 18.66
C ASP A 122 -8.85 16.83 17.42
N ILE A 123 -7.76 16.56 16.70
CA ILE A 123 -7.76 15.57 15.62
C ILE A 123 -7.58 14.18 16.23
N PRO A 124 -8.50 13.24 15.98
CA PRO A 124 -8.40 11.89 16.54
C PRO A 124 -7.07 11.21 16.23
N ILE A 125 -6.50 10.59 17.25
CA ILE A 125 -5.24 9.85 17.14
C ILE A 125 -5.38 8.46 17.74
N PHE A 126 -4.87 7.47 17.01
CA PHE A 126 -4.91 6.08 17.44
C PHE A 126 -3.52 5.45 17.37
N TYR A 127 -3.24 4.57 18.32
CA TYR A 127 -2.04 3.76 18.37
C TYR A 127 -2.38 2.28 18.40
N ASN A 128 -1.39 1.42 18.17
CA ASN A 128 -1.52 -0.02 18.26
C ASN A 128 -0.21 -0.62 18.77
N ASN A 129 -0.30 -1.56 19.69
CA ASN A 129 0.79 -2.50 19.94
C ASN A 129 0.76 -3.55 18.82
N ILE A 130 1.86 -3.68 18.06
CA ILE A 130 1.88 -4.51 16.85
C ILE A 130 1.61 -5.99 17.10
N SER A 131 1.79 -6.51 18.32
CA SER A 131 1.43 -7.89 18.67
C SER A 131 -0.06 -8.07 18.97
N LYS A 132 -0.80 -6.98 19.19
CA LYS A 132 -2.23 -6.99 19.55
C LYS A 132 -3.10 -6.61 18.35
N THR A 133 -4.38 -6.94 18.45
CA THR A 133 -5.42 -6.62 17.48
C THR A 133 -6.27 -5.40 17.86
N SER A 134 -5.98 -4.77 18.99
CA SER A 134 -6.71 -3.62 19.50
C SER A 134 -6.13 -2.29 19.03
N LEU A 135 -6.98 -1.27 18.96
CA LEU A 135 -6.54 0.12 18.88
C LEU A 135 -6.49 0.73 20.27
N ILE A 136 -5.55 1.65 20.46
CA ILE A 136 -5.41 2.50 21.64
C ILE A 136 -5.89 3.88 21.22
N ALA A 137 -6.94 4.40 21.86
CA ALA A 137 -7.46 5.74 21.64
C ALA A 137 -6.57 6.81 22.29
N SER A 138 -6.88 8.08 22.05
CA SER A 138 -6.18 9.26 22.59
C SER A 138 -6.09 9.26 24.12
N ASP A 139 -7.15 8.80 24.79
CA ASP A 139 -7.31 8.68 26.24
C ASP A 139 -6.67 7.39 26.82
N GLY A 140 -6.08 6.55 25.98
CA GLY A 140 -5.49 5.25 26.36
C GLY A 140 -6.50 4.10 26.45
N CYS A 141 -7.79 4.33 26.20
CA CYS A 141 -8.78 3.27 26.14
C CYS A 141 -8.52 2.30 24.97
N LEU A 142 -8.88 1.04 25.17
CA LEU A 142 -8.69 -0.01 24.17
C LEU A 142 -9.97 -0.29 23.39
N VAL A 143 -9.87 -0.21 22.07
CA VAL A 143 -10.86 -0.76 21.15
C VAL A 143 -10.43 -2.17 20.78
N GLU A 144 -10.89 -3.14 21.57
CA GLU A 144 -10.57 -4.56 21.38
C GLU A 144 -11.11 -5.11 20.05
N ASP A 145 -10.41 -6.11 19.52
CA ASP A 145 -10.75 -6.84 18.29
C ASP A 145 -11.03 -5.94 17.07
N PHE A 146 -10.26 -4.85 16.93
CA PHE A 146 -10.36 -3.96 15.79
C PHE A 146 -9.78 -4.58 14.51
N TYR A 147 -8.63 -5.25 14.64
CA TYR A 147 -7.95 -5.98 13.56
C TYR A 147 -8.20 -7.49 13.66
N GLN A 148 -8.23 -8.18 12.51
CA GLN A 148 -8.33 -9.65 12.47
C GLN A 148 -6.98 -10.35 12.61
N GLU A 149 -5.91 -9.69 12.17
CA GLU A 149 -4.51 -10.15 12.26
C GLU A 149 -3.68 -9.02 12.87
N SER A 150 -2.72 -9.35 13.72
CA SER A 150 -1.80 -8.37 14.29
C SER A 150 -0.83 -7.84 13.23
N ALA A 151 -0.39 -6.59 13.38
CA ALA A 151 0.57 -5.99 12.46
C ALA A 151 1.92 -6.75 12.46
N LEU A 152 2.29 -7.32 13.61
CA LEU A 152 3.44 -8.19 13.78
C LEU A 152 3.35 -9.41 12.86
N ASN A 153 2.28 -10.21 12.97
CA ASN A 153 2.12 -11.43 12.17
C ASN A 153 2.06 -11.09 10.67
N ARG A 154 1.34 -10.03 10.30
CA ARG A 154 1.29 -9.56 8.92
C ARG A 154 2.68 -9.23 8.36
N CYS A 155 3.52 -8.58 9.16
CA CYS A 155 4.90 -8.26 8.78
C CYS A 155 5.78 -9.51 8.69
N LEU A 156 5.71 -10.41 9.68
CA LEU A 156 6.46 -11.67 9.70
C LEU A 156 6.13 -12.53 8.48
N ASN A 157 4.84 -12.69 8.15
CA ASN A 157 4.37 -13.42 6.98
C ASN A 157 4.91 -12.78 5.70
N LYS A 158 4.81 -11.45 5.56
CA LYS A 158 5.33 -10.72 4.40
C LYS A 158 6.84 -10.90 4.18
N ILE A 159 7.63 -10.94 5.26
CA ILE A 159 9.07 -11.17 5.18
C ILE A 159 9.36 -12.64 4.84
N ASN A 160 8.67 -13.57 5.50
CA ASN A 160 8.84 -14.99 5.28
C ASN A 160 8.54 -15.40 3.83
N ASP A 161 7.52 -14.79 3.24
CA ASP A 161 7.01 -15.15 1.92
C ASP A 161 7.66 -14.36 0.78
N LEU A 162 8.46 -13.33 1.09
CA LEU A 162 9.11 -12.45 0.10
C LEU A 162 9.85 -13.25 -0.99
N CYS A 163 9.44 -13.10 -2.24
CA CYS A 163 9.96 -13.85 -3.38
C CYS A 163 10.43 -12.94 -4.53
N ASP A 164 11.01 -13.53 -5.59
CA ASP A 164 11.49 -12.75 -6.74
C ASP A 164 10.33 -12.12 -7.51
N GLU A 165 9.16 -12.76 -7.51
CA GLU A 165 7.93 -12.23 -8.10
C GLU A 165 7.47 -10.95 -7.40
N ASP A 166 7.57 -10.88 -6.06
CA ASP A 166 7.29 -9.66 -5.29
C ASP A 166 8.25 -8.53 -5.64
N ILE A 167 9.55 -8.82 -5.71
CA ILE A 167 10.58 -7.83 -6.07
C ILE A 167 10.35 -7.32 -7.49
N SER A 168 9.98 -8.22 -8.41
CA SER A 168 9.67 -7.88 -9.80
C SER A 168 8.45 -6.96 -9.88
N ILE A 169 7.35 -7.26 -9.19
CA ILE A 169 6.16 -6.42 -9.27
C ILE A 169 6.36 -5.07 -8.58
N GLN A 170 7.06 -5.02 -7.43
CA GLN A 170 7.41 -3.75 -6.76
C GLN A 170 8.31 -2.87 -7.64
N THR A 171 9.22 -3.48 -8.40
CA THR A 171 10.02 -2.77 -9.41
C THR A 171 9.13 -2.13 -10.47
N VAL A 172 8.18 -2.89 -11.03
CA VAL A 172 7.29 -2.37 -12.06
C VAL A 172 6.44 -1.22 -11.52
N TRP A 173 5.88 -1.36 -10.31
CA TRP A 173 5.15 -0.27 -9.66
C TRP A 173 5.99 1.00 -9.51
N LEU A 174 7.25 0.86 -9.09
CA LEU A 174 8.15 2.00 -8.94
C LEU A 174 8.53 2.61 -10.29
N GLU A 175 8.80 1.80 -11.31
CA GLU A 175 9.13 2.28 -12.66
C GLU A 175 7.93 3.01 -13.30
N ILE A 176 6.70 2.55 -13.08
CA ILE A 176 5.46 3.24 -13.50
C ILE A 176 5.34 4.57 -12.74
N ALA A 177 5.49 4.56 -11.41
CA ALA A 177 5.37 5.77 -10.58
C ALA A 177 6.42 6.84 -10.92
N LEU A 178 7.60 6.42 -11.39
CA LEU A 178 8.69 7.30 -11.85
C LEU A 178 8.60 7.62 -13.35
N ASN A 179 7.58 7.14 -14.05
CA ASN A 179 7.35 7.35 -15.48
C ASN A 179 8.53 6.89 -16.39
N ILE A 180 9.16 5.77 -16.03
CA ILE A 180 10.29 5.16 -16.78
C ILE A 180 10.01 3.71 -17.19
N TYR A 181 8.79 3.22 -16.97
CA TYR A 181 8.41 1.86 -17.31
C TYR A 181 8.45 1.63 -18.82
N ASN A 182 9.13 0.57 -19.25
CA ASN A 182 9.15 0.13 -20.63
C ASN A 182 8.65 -1.32 -20.71
N PRO A 183 7.49 -1.56 -21.35
CA PRO A 183 6.85 -2.88 -21.38
C PRO A 183 7.69 -3.94 -22.09
N TYR A 184 8.60 -3.53 -22.99
CA TYR A 184 9.44 -4.44 -23.77
C TYR A 184 10.87 -4.56 -23.23
N LYS A 185 11.22 -3.83 -22.16
CA LYS A 185 12.57 -3.85 -21.61
C LYS A 185 13.06 -5.26 -21.28
N TYR A 186 12.21 -6.03 -20.57
CA TYR A 186 12.56 -7.40 -20.18
C TYR A 186 12.86 -8.29 -21.39
N ILE A 187 12.01 -8.27 -22.43
CA ILE A 187 12.21 -9.11 -23.61
C ILE A 187 13.40 -8.65 -24.47
N ASN A 188 13.65 -7.34 -24.53
CA ASN A 188 14.74 -6.76 -25.31
C ASN A 188 16.11 -7.02 -24.65
N ASP A 189 16.16 -7.10 -23.33
CA ASP A 189 17.39 -7.37 -22.57
C ASP A 189 17.75 -8.88 -22.56
N LEU A 190 16.87 -9.77 -23.05
CA LEU A 190 17.18 -11.20 -23.18
C LEU A 190 18.25 -11.44 -24.24
N LYS A 191 19.43 -11.90 -23.78
CA LYS A 191 20.52 -12.33 -24.65
C LYS A 191 20.20 -13.67 -25.29
N ASN A 192 19.42 -13.63 -26.37
CA ASN A 192 19.20 -14.79 -27.21
C ASN A 192 20.48 -15.00 -28.04
N GLN A 193 21.29 -16.00 -27.67
CA GLN A 193 22.38 -16.42 -28.54
C GLN A 193 21.78 -16.84 -29.89
N ASN A 194 22.42 -16.46 -31.00
CA ASN A 194 22.21 -17.10 -32.29
C ASN A 194 22.62 -18.57 -32.13
N SER A 195 21.68 -19.42 -31.75
CA SER A 195 21.92 -20.82 -31.39
C SER A 195 20.90 -21.69 -32.11
N ASN A 196 21.41 -22.41 -33.12
CA ASN A 196 21.22 -23.84 -33.44
C ASN A 196 19.87 -24.52 -33.14
N LYS A 197 18.75 -23.79 -33.18
CA LYS A 197 17.43 -24.38 -33.13
C LYS A 197 17.08 -24.90 -34.52
N TYR A 198 16.95 -26.22 -34.62
CA TYR A 198 16.51 -26.89 -35.84
C TYR A 198 14.98 -26.93 -35.89
N ILE A 199 14.44 -27.12 -37.09
CA ILE A 199 13.00 -27.30 -37.29
C ILE A 199 12.62 -28.68 -36.72
N TYR A 200 11.64 -28.70 -35.82
CA TYR A 200 11.09 -29.95 -35.27
C TYR A 200 10.34 -30.74 -36.34
N THR A 201 10.41 -32.07 -36.27
CA THR A 201 9.58 -32.95 -37.10
C THR A 201 8.11 -32.89 -36.68
N GLY A 202 7.16 -33.30 -37.55
CA GLY A 202 5.72 -33.16 -37.29
C GLY A 202 5.23 -33.80 -35.97
N LEU A 203 5.71 -35.00 -35.64
CA LEU A 203 5.36 -35.68 -34.37
C LEU A 203 6.00 -35.00 -33.14
N GLU A 204 7.25 -34.55 -33.26
CA GLU A 204 7.95 -33.85 -32.18
C GLU A 204 7.31 -32.48 -31.91
N LEU A 205 6.92 -31.76 -32.96
CA LEU A 205 6.30 -30.44 -32.88
C LEU A 205 5.01 -30.49 -32.06
N ASN A 206 4.14 -31.48 -32.29
CA ASN A 206 2.90 -31.63 -31.53
C ASN A 206 3.18 -31.76 -30.01
N SER A 207 4.19 -32.56 -29.64
CA SER A 207 4.57 -32.70 -28.23
C SER A 207 5.11 -31.40 -27.63
N LYS A 208 5.89 -30.62 -28.40
CA LYS A 208 6.43 -29.33 -27.98
C LYS A 208 5.35 -28.27 -27.80
N ILE A 209 4.34 -28.25 -28.67
CA ILE A 209 3.19 -27.33 -28.55
C ILE A 209 2.43 -27.60 -27.24
N ILE A 210 2.10 -28.86 -26.95
CA ILE A 210 1.39 -29.22 -25.71
C ILE A 210 2.24 -28.84 -24.49
N GLN A 211 3.55 -29.10 -24.50
CA GLN A 211 4.44 -28.67 -23.43
C GLN A 211 4.47 -27.14 -23.26
N ALA A 212 4.43 -26.38 -24.34
CA ALA A 212 4.37 -24.92 -24.28
C ALA A 212 3.04 -24.42 -23.70
N CYS A 213 1.90 -24.98 -24.12
CA CYS A 213 0.59 -24.69 -23.56
C CYS A 213 0.53 -24.99 -22.05
N GLN A 214 1.08 -26.12 -21.62
CA GLN A 214 1.17 -26.48 -20.19
C GLN A 214 2.07 -25.49 -19.41
N LYS A 215 3.14 -24.98 -20.02
CA LYS A 215 3.97 -23.95 -19.38
C LYS A 215 3.23 -22.61 -19.24
N ILE A 216 2.39 -22.26 -20.21
CA ILE A 216 1.54 -21.05 -20.16
C ILE A 216 0.48 -21.21 -19.07
N GLU A 217 -0.22 -22.34 -19.03
CA GLU A 217 -1.23 -22.65 -18.02
C GLU A 217 -0.64 -22.55 -16.60
N LYS A 218 0.52 -23.18 -16.34
CA LYS A 218 1.20 -23.09 -15.04
C LYS A 218 1.57 -21.66 -14.66
N LYS A 219 1.94 -20.81 -15.62
CA LYS A 219 2.23 -19.38 -15.36
C LYS A 219 0.98 -18.60 -15.00
N ILE A 220 -0.15 -18.86 -15.66
CA ILE A 220 -1.45 -18.27 -15.34
C ILE A 220 -1.90 -18.73 -13.94
N PHE A 221 -1.87 -20.04 -13.69
CA PHE A 221 -2.28 -20.62 -12.41
C PHE A 221 -1.45 -20.13 -11.23
N LYS A 222 -0.12 -20.02 -11.38
CA LYS A 222 0.78 -19.52 -10.33
C LYS A 222 0.44 -18.10 -9.87
N ARG A 223 -0.14 -17.27 -10.75
CA ARG A 223 -0.51 -15.87 -10.47
C ARG A 223 -1.97 -15.70 -10.02
N ALA A 224 -2.74 -16.78 -9.96
CA ALA A 224 -4.16 -16.72 -9.65
C ALA A 224 -4.40 -16.41 -8.16
N ILE A 225 -5.27 -15.45 -7.89
CA ILE A 225 -5.71 -15.07 -6.55
C ILE A 225 -7.08 -15.70 -6.32
N PHE A 226 -7.12 -16.74 -5.49
CA PHE A 226 -8.33 -17.50 -5.22
C PHE A 226 -9.06 -17.01 -3.97
N ASN A 227 -10.36 -16.78 -4.10
CA ASN A 227 -11.26 -16.68 -2.96
C ASN A 227 -12.02 -18.00 -2.80
N LYS A 228 -11.60 -18.81 -1.83
CA LYS A 228 -12.21 -20.12 -1.52
C LYS A 228 -13.64 -20.02 -0.98
N LYS A 229 -14.04 -18.86 -0.44
CA LYS A 229 -15.38 -18.67 0.14
C LYS A 229 -16.43 -18.45 -0.93
N THR A 230 -16.09 -17.72 -1.99
CA THR A 230 -17.00 -17.39 -3.09
C THR A 230 -16.72 -18.19 -4.36
N ASN A 231 -15.72 -19.07 -4.36
CA ASN A 231 -15.24 -19.81 -5.54
C ASN A 231 -14.93 -18.88 -6.73
N THR A 232 -14.34 -17.71 -6.45
CA THR A 232 -13.92 -16.76 -7.48
C THR A 232 -12.40 -16.74 -7.62
N VAL A 233 -11.93 -16.39 -8.82
CA VAL A 233 -10.51 -16.26 -9.15
C VAL A 233 -10.29 -14.94 -9.87
N ASN A 234 -9.17 -14.26 -9.58
CA ASN A 234 -8.75 -13.06 -10.31
C ASN A 234 -7.21 -13.00 -10.43
N TRP A 235 -6.69 -12.09 -11.26
CA TRP A 235 -5.27 -11.86 -11.49
C TRP A 235 -4.95 -10.37 -11.42
N ILE A 236 -3.75 -10.06 -10.92
CA ILE A 236 -3.17 -8.72 -11.06
C ILE A 236 -2.21 -8.76 -12.24
N ASP A 237 -2.39 -7.84 -13.19
CA ASP A 237 -1.50 -7.70 -14.34
C ASP A 237 -1.26 -6.22 -14.70
N ILE A 238 -0.24 -5.99 -15.51
CA ILE A 238 0.10 -4.67 -16.03
C ILE A 238 -0.71 -4.44 -17.30
N LYS A 239 -1.59 -3.44 -17.27
CA LYS A 239 -2.56 -3.14 -18.33
C LYS A 239 -2.29 -1.76 -18.89
N LEU A 240 -2.61 -1.57 -20.17
CA LEU A 240 -2.51 -0.28 -20.84
C LEU A 240 -3.91 0.35 -20.91
N ASP A 241 -4.07 1.53 -20.31
CA ASP A 241 -5.25 2.39 -20.47
C ASP A 241 -4.80 3.86 -20.43
N GLN A 242 -4.60 4.44 -21.63
CA GLN A 242 -3.82 5.66 -21.90
C GLN A 242 -2.34 5.58 -21.48
N ASP A 243 -2.08 5.16 -20.24
CA ASP A 243 -0.78 4.84 -19.66
C ASP A 243 -0.75 3.41 -19.08
N TRP A 244 0.45 2.89 -18.87
CA TRP A 244 0.64 1.57 -18.23
C TRP A 244 0.38 1.65 -16.73
N ASN A 245 -0.55 0.83 -16.24
CA ASN A 245 -0.96 0.78 -14.84
C ASN A 245 -1.12 -0.68 -14.38
N GLY A 246 -0.88 -0.95 -13.10
CA GLY A 246 -1.27 -2.25 -12.54
C GLY A 246 -2.75 -2.26 -12.20
N GLY A 247 -3.43 -3.35 -12.52
CA GLY A 247 -4.84 -3.52 -12.18
C GLY A 247 -5.23 -4.97 -11.96
N SER A 248 -6.35 -5.17 -11.28
CA SER A 248 -7.04 -6.45 -11.15
C SER A 248 -8.18 -6.60 -12.16
#